data_AF-A0A135S8G7-F1
#
_entry.id   AF-A0A135S8G7-F1
#
_cell.length_a   1.000
_cell.length_b   1.000
_cell.length_c   1.000
_cell.angle_alpha   90.00
_cell.angle_beta   90.00
_cell.angle_gamma   90.00
#
_symmetry.space_group_name_H-M   'P 1'
#
loop_
_entity.id
_entity.type
_entity.pdbx_description
1 polymer ?
#
loop_
_entity_poly.entity_id
_entity_poly.type
_entity_poly.pdbx_seq_one_letter_code
_entity_poly.pdbx_strand_id
1 'polypeptide(L)'
;MPRDPLIGLVGKPSAGKSTTLNSLTDASSKVGPFTTIDPQRAIGYLQIECACARHGVSDRCRPNYGACIDGRRSVPIELLDVAGLVPGAHQGKGLGNKFLDDLRHADALIHVVDASGTVDAEGKETRGYDPSVDIAWLRGEIVAWIRGNLMEKWGSIRRRHMAIKATAVETLQGQFSGYGSTSNVVARALDRLGIKEPLEDWDAETIDRVVNAFTDEKFPTVIALNKIDHPDADKNIAKIAKMQDPNTIVLCSAISEIFLRKMAKQGYIKYTEGSEFVDTREDLIEQGDPTGGNLKELDEKNRNRIENLKDMVLYRFGSTGVVQVLSKAAEILGLVPVFPVRNTTSFTSGAAESKFVFRDCVLVKKGTTVGEAARKVMGDAPIAYIEGAGGQRVAEDHLVTVGKNDILSFKVGRA
;
A
#
# COMPACT_ATOMS: atom_id res chain seq x y z
N MET A 1 -3.78 -7.72 -19.37
CA MET A 1 -4.57 -6.71 -18.63
C MET A 1 -3.70 -6.10 -17.54
N PRO A 2 -3.81 -4.80 -17.25
CA PRO A 2 -3.12 -4.20 -16.11
C PRO A 2 -3.66 -4.85 -14.84
N ARG A 3 -2.82 -5.60 -14.12
CA ARG A 3 -3.18 -6.18 -12.82
C ARG A 3 -3.34 -5.08 -11.78
N ASP A 4 -4.17 -5.31 -10.77
CA ASP A 4 -4.27 -4.39 -9.66
C ASP A 4 -2.97 -4.35 -8.84
N PRO A 5 -2.66 -3.20 -8.21
CA PRO A 5 -1.51 -3.09 -7.33
C PRO A 5 -1.64 -4.07 -6.17
N LEU A 6 -0.57 -4.80 -5.88
CA LEU A 6 -0.49 -5.73 -4.76
C LEU A 6 0.56 -5.23 -3.76
N ILE A 7 0.16 -5.09 -2.50
CA ILE A 7 1.08 -4.66 -1.42
C ILE A 7 1.34 -5.84 -0.48
N GLY A 8 2.61 -6.22 -0.33
CA GLY A 8 3.01 -7.31 0.55
C GLY A 8 3.27 -6.81 1.97
N LEU A 9 2.63 -7.42 2.97
CA LEU A 9 2.95 -7.20 4.38
C LEU A 9 4.01 -8.20 4.81
N VAL A 10 5.13 -7.69 5.33
CA VAL A 10 6.28 -8.47 5.78
C VAL A 10 6.67 -8.04 7.19
N GLY A 11 7.30 -8.95 7.91
CA GLY A 11 7.76 -8.70 9.27
C GLY A 11 7.98 -10.02 10.01
N LYS A 12 8.82 -9.97 11.04
CA LYS A 12 9.05 -11.12 11.90
C LYS A 12 7.78 -11.51 12.69
N PRO A 13 7.72 -12.74 13.21
CA PRO A 13 6.65 -13.13 14.13
C PRO A 13 6.53 -12.14 15.30
N SER A 14 5.31 -11.95 15.80
CA SER A 14 5.03 -11.08 16.97
C SER A 14 5.30 -9.57 16.81
N ALA A 15 5.72 -9.10 15.63
CA ALA A 15 5.82 -7.66 15.32
C ALA A 15 4.44 -6.97 15.13
N GLY A 16 3.37 -7.76 14.99
CA GLY A 16 2.01 -7.26 14.77
C GLY A 16 1.57 -7.20 13.31
N LYS A 17 2.21 -7.99 12.43
CA LYS A 17 1.86 -8.13 11.01
C LYS A 17 0.39 -8.50 10.79
N SER A 18 -0.08 -9.61 11.37
CA SER A 18 -1.47 -10.05 11.25
C SER A 18 -2.46 -9.07 11.89
N THR A 19 -2.07 -8.43 12.99
CA THR A 19 -2.86 -7.36 13.62
C THR A 19 -3.03 -6.17 12.65
N THR A 20 -1.93 -5.75 12.01
CA THR A 20 -1.93 -4.67 11.02
C THR A 20 -2.78 -5.04 9.80
N LEU A 21 -2.64 -6.27 9.28
CA LEU A 21 -3.46 -6.77 8.19
C LEU A 21 -4.95 -6.71 8.54
N ASN A 22 -5.34 -7.27 9.68
CA ASN A 22 -6.74 -7.29 10.13
C ASN A 22 -7.30 -5.86 10.27
N SER A 23 -6.50 -4.92 10.77
CA SER A 23 -6.89 -3.52 10.88
C SER A 23 -7.04 -2.81 9.53
N LEU A 24 -6.37 -3.27 8.47
CA LEU A 24 -6.49 -2.73 7.12
C LEU A 24 -7.65 -3.35 6.32
N THR A 25 -8.08 -4.57 6.69
CA THR A 25 -9.07 -5.35 5.93
C THR A 25 -10.49 -5.24 6.45
N ASP A 26 -10.69 -4.88 7.73
CA ASP A 26 -12.02 -4.77 8.35
C ASP A 26 -12.71 -3.43 8.01
N ALA A 27 -12.92 -3.18 6.71
CA ALA A 27 -13.92 -2.19 6.31
C ALA A 27 -15.25 -2.91 6.12
N SER A 28 -16.29 -2.38 6.74
CA SER A 28 -17.69 -2.83 6.71
C SER A 28 -18.36 -2.77 5.33
N SER A 29 -17.64 -3.07 4.25
CA SER A 29 -18.02 -2.76 2.88
C SER A 29 -18.20 -4.00 2.00
N LYS A 30 -18.97 -3.84 0.93
CA LYS A 30 -19.17 -4.89 -0.07
C LYS A 30 -17.84 -5.23 -0.73
N VAL A 31 -17.48 -6.51 -0.70
CA VAL A 31 -16.26 -7.05 -1.32
C VAL A 31 -16.38 -6.95 -2.84
N GLY A 32 -15.26 -6.61 -3.49
CA GLY A 32 -15.10 -6.59 -4.95
C GLY A 32 -15.39 -7.93 -5.63
N PRO A 33 -15.42 -7.99 -6.98
CA PRO A 33 -15.56 -9.25 -7.72
C PRO A 33 -14.36 -10.20 -7.55
N PHE A 34 -13.32 -9.76 -6.81
CA PHE A 34 -12.11 -10.49 -6.49
C PHE A 34 -12.23 -11.17 -5.11
N THR A 35 -13.10 -12.16 -5.01
CA THR A 35 -12.99 -13.13 -3.91
C THR A 35 -11.93 -14.14 -4.30
N THR A 36 -10.68 -13.92 -3.87
CA THR A 36 -9.60 -14.88 -4.13
C THR A 36 -9.75 -16.11 -3.23
N ILE A 37 -9.45 -17.30 -3.77
CA ILE A 37 -9.43 -18.60 -3.07
C ILE A 37 -8.16 -18.76 -2.20
N ASP A 38 -7.22 -17.81 -2.32
CA ASP A 38 -5.92 -17.83 -1.65
C ASP A 38 -6.01 -17.24 -0.22
N PRO A 39 -5.77 -18.03 0.84
CA PRO A 39 -5.90 -17.59 2.23
C PRO A 39 -4.93 -16.49 2.64
N GLN A 40 -3.89 -16.20 1.84
CA GLN A 40 -2.91 -15.14 2.14
C GLN A 40 -3.27 -13.79 1.51
N ARG A 41 -4.25 -13.74 0.60
CA ARG A 41 -4.68 -12.50 -0.03
C ARG A 41 -5.85 -11.90 0.72
N ALA A 42 -5.77 -10.59 0.96
CA ALA A 42 -6.84 -9.84 1.58
C ALA A 42 -7.13 -8.55 0.82
N ILE A 43 -8.33 -8.00 1.00
CA ILE A 43 -8.69 -6.71 0.44
C ILE A 43 -8.57 -5.66 1.54
N GLY A 44 -7.60 -4.77 1.39
CA GLY A 44 -7.46 -3.57 2.19
C GLY A 44 -8.26 -2.41 1.60
N TYR A 45 -8.40 -1.33 2.37
CA TYR A 45 -9.13 -0.14 1.93
C TYR A 45 -8.26 1.11 2.04
N LEU A 46 -7.79 1.59 0.89
CA LEU A 46 -7.04 2.82 0.77
C LEU A 46 -7.97 4.02 0.90
N GLN A 47 -7.69 4.90 1.87
CA GLN A 47 -8.43 6.15 2.02
C GLN A 47 -7.86 7.21 1.08
N ILE A 48 -8.71 7.75 0.19
CA ILE A 48 -8.37 8.85 -0.72
C ILE A 48 -9.35 10.00 -0.60
N GLU A 49 -8.96 11.18 -1.04
CA GLU A 49 -9.92 12.24 -1.32
C GLU A 49 -10.77 11.86 -2.54
N CYS A 50 -12.09 11.87 -2.37
CA CYS A 50 -13.02 11.51 -3.41
C CYS A 50 -13.26 12.69 -4.35
N ALA A 51 -13.43 12.39 -5.64
CA ALA A 51 -13.86 13.38 -6.62
C ALA A 51 -15.18 14.08 -6.25
N CYS A 52 -16.07 13.43 -5.50
CA CYS A 52 -17.36 14.00 -5.12
C CYS A 52 -17.25 15.28 -4.29
N ALA A 53 -16.24 15.39 -3.43
CA ALA A 53 -16.00 16.56 -2.59
C ALA A 53 -15.67 17.78 -3.45
N ARG A 54 -14.78 17.61 -4.44
CA ARG A 54 -14.37 18.66 -5.39
C ARG A 54 -15.52 19.22 -6.23
N HIS A 55 -16.60 18.44 -6.38
CA HIS A 55 -17.76 18.80 -7.18
C HIS A 55 -19.02 19.06 -6.34
N GLY A 56 -18.93 19.06 -5.01
CA GLY A 56 -20.07 19.34 -4.13
C GLY A 56 -21.23 18.33 -4.25
N VAL A 57 -20.95 17.06 -4.53
CA VAL A 57 -21.95 15.99 -4.74
C VAL A 57 -21.74 14.78 -3.83
N SER A 58 -21.12 15.00 -2.66
CA SER A 58 -20.82 13.95 -1.67
C SER A 58 -22.07 13.23 -1.17
N ASP A 59 -23.20 13.92 -1.02
CA ASP A 59 -24.51 13.40 -0.61
C ASP A 59 -25.06 12.33 -1.58
N ARG A 60 -24.73 12.45 -2.86
CA ARG A 60 -25.14 11.52 -3.93
C ARG A 60 -24.10 10.43 -4.21
N CYS A 61 -22.91 10.50 -3.61
CA CYS A 61 -21.86 9.52 -3.82
C CYS A 61 -22.26 8.17 -3.22
N ARG A 62 -22.36 7.14 -4.07
CA ARG A 62 -22.66 5.76 -3.66
C ARG A 62 -21.72 4.78 -4.37
N PRO A 63 -20.55 4.51 -3.79
CA PRO A 63 -19.61 3.58 -4.39
C PRO A 63 -20.17 2.15 -4.42
N ASN A 64 -19.80 1.38 -5.44
CA ASN A 64 -20.13 -0.04 -5.56
C ASN A 64 -19.36 -0.89 -4.54
N TYR A 65 -18.10 -0.52 -4.31
CA TYR A 65 -17.16 -1.17 -3.40
C TYR A 65 -16.53 -0.14 -2.47
N GLY A 66 -16.27 -0.53 -1.23
CA GLY A 66 -15.82 0.41 -0.20
C GLY A 66 -16.96 1.34 0.27
N ALA A 67 -16.58 2.53 0.73
CA ALA A 67 -17.48 3.53 1.27
C ALA A 67 -17.02 4.94 0.87
N CYS A 68 -17.93 5.91 0.96
CA CYS A 68 -17.56 7.32 0.85
C CYS A 68 -18.28 8.09 1.96
N ILE A 69 -17.49 8.70 2.85
CA ILE A 69 -17.96 9.43 4.03
C ILE A 69 -17.31 10.81 3.98
N ASP A 70 -18.12 11.86 3.94
CA ASP A 70 -17.68 13.26 3.95
C ASP A 70 -16.57 13.58 2.93
N GLY A 71 -16.72 13.03 1.71
CA GLY A 71 -15.75 13.28 0.64
C GLY A 71 -14.47 12.46 0.73
N ARG A 72 -14.32 11.57 1.73
CA ARG A 72 -13.24 10.58 1.81
C ARG A 72 -13.75 9.25 1.27
N ARG A 73 -12.97 8.60 0.41
CA ARG A 73 -13.35 7.32 -0.22
C ARG A 73 -12.40 6.20 0.19
N SER A 74 -13.00 5.09 0.61
CA SER A 74 -12.33 3.81 0.79
C SER A 74 -12.27 3.08 -0.56
N VAL A 75 -11.09 2.94 -1.15
CA VAL A 75 -10.87 2.22 -2.41
C VAL A 75 -10.25 0.85 -2.12
N PRO A 76 -10.84 -0.26 -2.59
CA PRO A 76 -10.24 -1.59 -2.43
C PRO A 76 -8.84 -1.68 -3.04
N ILE A 77 -7.92 -2.33 -2.33
CA ILE A 77 -6.56 -2.64 -2.81
C ILE A 77 -6.15 -4.02 -2.33
N GLU A 78 -5.40 -4.76 -3.16
CA GLU A 78 -4.96 -6.10 -2.78
C GLU A 78 -3.79 -6.03 -1.80
N LEU A 79 -3.89 -6.80 -0.73
CA LEU A 79 -2.87 -7.03 0.27
C LEU A 79 -2.46 -8.51 0.23
N LEU A 80 -1.17 -8.77 0.39
CA LEU A 80 -0.62 -10.12 0.53
C LEU A 80 0.00 -10.27 1.92
N ASP A 81 -0.49 -11.23 2.70
CA ASP A 81 0.15 -11.60 3.96
C ASP A 81 1.33 -12.52 3.68
N VAL A 82 2.53 -11.95 3.58
CA VAL A 82 3.72 -12.74 3.32
C VAL A 82 4.09 -13.50 4.59
N ALA A 83 4.36 -14.80 4.47
CA ALA A 83 4.68 -15.66 5.61
C ALA A 83 5.82 -15.07 6.46
N GLY A 84 5.72 -15.18 7.79
CA GLY A 84 6.71 -14.60 8.71
C GLY A 84 8.10 -15.20 8.48
N LEU A 85 9.07 -14.35 8.16
CA LEU A 85 10.45 -14.78 8.01
C LEU A 85 11.14 -14.98 9.37
N VAL A 86 12.04 -15.95 9.40
CA VAL A 86 13.07 -16.13 10.43
C VAL A 86 14.44 -15.95 9.74
N PRO A 87 15.47 -15.41 10.41
CA PRO A 87 16.79 -15.21 9.81
C PRO A 87 17.37 -16.44 9.08
N GLY A 88 18.02 -16.23 7.94
CA GLY A 88 18.64 -17.30 7.14
C GLY A 88 17.71 -17.94 6.10
N ALA A 89 16.61 -17.28 5.73
CA ALA A 89 15.65 -17.77 4.75
C ALA A 89 16.24 -17.89 3.33
N HIS A 90 17.14 -16.98 2.95
CA HIS A 90 17.86 -17.06 1.67
C HIS A 90 18.73 -18.34 1.49
N GLN A 91 19.02 -19.08 2.56
CA GLN A 91 19.87 -20.28 2.53
C GLN A 91 19.14 -21.57 2.10
N GLY A 92 17.92 -21.47 1.56
CA GLY A 92 17.25 -22.59 0.91
C GLY A 92 16.64 -23.64 1.85
N LYS A 93 16.46 -23.33 3.15
CA LYS A 93 15.70 -24.18 4.09
C LYS A 93 14.19 -24.10 3.80
N GLY A 94 13.73 -24.58 2.65
CA GLY A 94 12.32 -24.90 2.29
C GLY A 94 11.26 -23.78 2.37
N LEU A 95 11.13 -23.10 3.51
CA LEU A 95 10.22 -21.98 3.76
C LEU A 95 10.72 -20.67 3.12
N GLY A 96 12.04 -20.46 3.02
CA GLY A 96 12.58 -19.20 2.50
C GLY A 96 12.33 -18.98 1.01
N ASN A 97 12.33 -20.03 0.19
CA ASN A 97 11.99 -19.91 -1.23
C ASN A 97 10.52 -19.53 -1.44
N LYS A 98 9.61 -20.06 -0.62
CA LYS A 98 8.18 -19.69 -0.68
C LYS A 98 7.96 -18.22 -0.33
N PHE A 99 8.62 -17.72 0.71
CA PHE A 99 8.55 -16.30 1.08
C PHE A 99 9.04 -15.37 -0.05
N LEU A 100 10.21 -15.69 -0.61
CA LEU A 100 10.81 -14.89 -1.67
C LEU A 100 9.99 -14.98 -2.96
N ASP A 101 9.35 -16.12 -3.21
CA ASP A 101 8.35 -16.29 -4.26
C ASP A 101 7.10 -15.44 -3.98
N ASP A 102 6.58 -15.37 -2.78
CA ASP A 102 5.43 -14.51 -2.46
C ASP A 102 5.77 -13.02 -2.69
N LEU A 103 6.98 -12.59 -2.30
CA LEU A 103 7.44 -11.22 -2.54
C LEU A 103 7.46 -10.84 -4.01
N ARG A 104 7.75 -11.77 -4.92
CA ARG A 104 7.85 -11.50 -6.37
C ARG A 104 6.58 -10.85 -6.94
N HIS A 105 5.44 -11.13 -6.31
CA HIS A 105 4.14 -10.66 -6.78
C HIS A 105 3.81 -9.26 -6.26
N ALA A 106 4.45 -8.82 -5.17
CA ALA A 106 4.22 -7.52 -4.58
C ALA A 106 4.81 -6.39 -5.45
N ASP A 107 4.05 -5.31 -5.60
CA ASP A 107 4.52 -4.04 -6.19
C ASP A 107 5.26 -3.18 -5.16
N ALA A 108 4.85 -3.25 -3.88
CA ALA A 108 5.50 -2.59 -2.75
C ALA A 108 5.38 -3.46 -1.50
N LEU A 109 6.23 -3.17 -0.51
CA LEU A 109 6.23 -3.84 0.78
C LEU A 109 5.81 -2.88 1.90
N ILE A 110 5.09 -3.41 2.88
CA ILE A 110 4.91 -2.83 4.20
C ILE A 110 5.68 -3.71 5.17
N HIS A 111 6.81 -3.21 5.67
CA HIS A 111 7.59 -3.88 6.71
C HIS A 111 7.09 -3.46 8.08
N VAL A 112 6.34 -4.36 8.74
CA VAL A 112 5.87 -4.19 10.11
C VAL A 112 7.00 -4.52 11.09
N VAL A 113 7.46 -3.51 11.79
CA VAL A 113 8.58 -3.56 12.75
C VAL A 113 8.07 -3.26 14.14
N ASP A 114 8.50 -4.04 15.13
CA ASP A 114 8.13 -3.80 16.52
C ASP A 114 8.93 -2.63 17.11
N ALA A 115 8.34 -1.43 17.15
CA ALA A 115 9.01 -0.25 17.68
C ALA A 115 9.31 -0.38 19.18
N SER A 116 8.60 -1.20 19.93
CA SER A 116 8.81 -1.32 21.38
C SER A 116 10.10 -2.06 21.75
N GLY A 117 10.68 -2.84 20.84
CA GLY A 117 11.86 -3.67 21.13
C GLY A 117 11.57 -4.80 22.13
N THR A 118 10.30 -5.20 22.25
CA THR A 118 9.85 -6.27 23.17
C THR A 118 9.88 -7.67 22.57
N VAL A 119 10.23 -7.78 21.28
CA VAL A 119 10.42 -9.08 20.62
C VAL A 119 11.78 -9.16 19.92
N ASP A 120 12.45 -10.30 20.04
CA ASP A 120 13.75 -10.57 19.43
C ASP A 120 13.62 -10.94 17.94
N ALA A 121 14.72 -11.30 17.27
CA ALA A 121 14.75 -11.65 15.85
C ALA A 121 13.89 -12.90 15.51
N GLU A 122 13.63 -13.77 16.48
CA GLU A 122 12.80 -14.98 16.31
C GLU A 122 11.33 -14.71 16.65
N GLY A 123 11.00 -13.51 17.12
CA GLY A 123 9.66 -13.12 17.55
C GLY A 123 9.31 -13.59 18.96
N LYS A 124 10.32 -13.94 19.78
CA LYS A 124 10.16 -14.29 21.20
C LYS A 124 10.23 -13.04 22.06
N GLU A 125 9.56 -13.06 23.19
CA GLU A 125 9.57 -11.94 24.14
C GLU A 125 10.99 -11.66 24.65
N THR A 126 11.35 -10.38 24.66
CA THR A 126 12.63 -9.88 25.15
C THR A 126 12.48 -8.44 25.65
N ARG A 127 13.57 -7.83 26.11
CA ARG A 127 13.60 -6.41 26.48
C ARG A 127 14.82 -5.73 25.88
N GLY A 128 14.61 -4.53 25.34
CA GLY A 128 15.69 -3.69 24.82
C GLY A 128 16.28 -4.19 23.50
N TYR A 129 15.55 -5.01 22.74
CA TYR A 129 15.96 -5.36 21.38
C TYR A 129 15.94 -4.11 20.49
N ASP A 130 16.91 -4.01 19.59
CA ASP A 130 17.05 -2.89 18.66
C ASP A 130 16.29 -3.18 17.36
N PRO A 131 15.13 -2.55 17.11
CA PRO A 131 14.31 -2.88 15.94
C PRO A 131 14.93 -2.44 14.61
N SER A 132 15.96 -1.58 14.64
CA SER A 132 16.68 -1.18 13.42
C SER A 132 17.42 -2.34 12.75
N VAL A 133 17.77 -3.37 13.54
CA VAL A 133 18.37 -4.61 13.03
C VAL A 133 17.39 -5.35 12.11
N ASP A 134 16.10 -5.36 12.44
CA ASP A 134 15.09 -6.05 11.62
C ASP A 134 14.95 -5.38 10.25
N ILE A 135 14.96 -4.05 10.20
CA ILE A 135 14.89 -3.25 8.96
C ILE A 135 16.07 -3.60 8.04
N ALA A 136 17.29 -3.57 8.57
CA ALA A 136 18.50 -3.91 7.83
C ALA A 136 18.49 -5.38 7.37
N TRP A 137 18.03 -6.28 8.23
CA TRP A 137 17.98 -7.71 7.97
C TRP A 137 17.06 -8.06 6.79
N LEU A 138 15.81 -7.57 6.77
CA LEU A 138 14.86 -7.88 5.67
C LEU A 138 15.46 -7.49 4.32
N ARG A 139 16.02 -6.28 4.25
CA ARG A 139 16.68 -5.79 3.05
C ARG A 139 17.86 -6.71 2.67
N GLY A 140 18.71 -7.05 3.64
CA GLY A 140 19.86 -7.92 3.45
C GLY A 140 19.48 -9.28 2.87
N GLU A 141 18.39 -9.89 3.35
CA GLU A 141 17.89 -11.18 2.84
C GLU A 141 17.46 -11.09 1.37
N ILE A 142 16.72 -10.04 0.98
CA ILE A 142 16.26 -9.84 -0.40
C ILE A 142 17.46 -9.63 -1.34
N VAL A 143 18.40 -8.77 -0.95
CA VAL A 143 19.62 -8.50 -1.72
C VAL A 143 20.45 -9.77 -1.85
N ALA A 144 20.68 -10.51 -0.76
CA ALA A 144 21.46 -11.74 -0.76
C ALA A 144 20.84 -12.81 -1.67
N TRP A 145 19.52 -12.93 -1.68
CA TRP A 145 18.81 -13.85 -2.57
C TRP A 145 18.98 -13.49 -4.05
N ILE A 146 18.72 -12.24 -4.43
CA ILE A 146 18.83 -11.79 -5.83
C ILE A 146 20.29 -11.93 -6.30
N ARG A 147 21.24 -11.48 -5.47
CA ARG A 147 22.67 -11.59 -5.73
C ARG A 147 23.10 -13.04 -5.90
N GLY A 148 22.69 -13.93 -4.99
CA GLY A 148 23.03 -15.34 -5.03
C GLY A 148 22.61 -16.00 -6.35
N ASN A 149 21.35 -15.79 -6.75
CA ASN A 149 20.81 -16.33 -8.01
C ASN A 149 21.54 -15.77 -9.25
N LEU A 150 21.89 -14.48 -9.23
CA LEU A 150 22.60 -13.85 -10.33
C LEU A 150 24.04 -14.36 -10.45
N MET A 151 24.75 -14.41 -9.32
CA MET A 151 26.16 -14.81 -9.25
C MET A 151 26.38 -16.28 -9.58
N GLU A 152 25.45 -17.16 -9.20
CA GLU A 152 25.50 -18.59 -9.55
C GLU A 152 25.61 -18.81 -11.07
N LYS A 153 24.97 -17.93 -11.87
CA LYS A 153 24.88 -18.06 -13.33
C LYS A 153 25.69 -17.00 -14.08
N TRP A 154 26.43 -16.13 -13.39
CA TRP A 154 27.05 -14.94 -13.97
C TRP A 154 27.97 -15.25 -15.16
N GLY A 155 28.83 -16.26 -15.06
CA GLY A 155 29.74 -16.64 -16.15
C GLY A 155 29.02 -17.13 -17.42
N SER A 156 27.81 -17.69 -17.30
CA SER A 156 26.96 -18.06 -18.44
C SER A 156 26.24 -16.83 -19.01
N ILE A 157 25.69 -15.99 -18.12
CA ILE A 157 25.00 -14.74 -18.48
C ILE A 157 25.93 -13.84 -19.30
N ARG A 158 27.16 -13.62 -18.82
CA ARG A 158 28.17 -12.80 -19.52
C ARG A 158 28.51 -13.34 -20.90
N ARG A 159 28.75 -14.65 -21.04
CA ARG A 159 29.05 -15.26 -22.35
C ARG A 159 27.90 -15.09 -23.33
N ARG A 160 26.66 -15.30 -22.87
CA ARG A 160 25.48 -15.11 -23.70
C ARG A 160 25.30 -13.65 -24.10
N HIS A 161 25.46 -12.72 -23.16
CA HIS A 161 25.39 -11.27 -23.39
C HIS A 161 26.29 -10.84 -24.57
N MET A 162 27.57 -11.22 -24.53
CA MET A 162 28.53 -10.92 -25.59
C MET A 162 28.16 -11.59 -26.92
N ALA A 163 27.70 -12.85 -26.89
CA ALA A 163 27.38 -13.60 -28.10
C ALA A 163 26.20 -12.99 -28.88
N ILE A 164 25.17 -12.49 -28.18
CA ILE A 164 23.98 -11.91 -28.82
C ILE A 164 24.04 -10.38 -28.93
N LYS A 165 25.09 -9.74 -28.39
CA LYS A 165 25.25 -8.28 -28.34
C LYS A 165 24.03 -7.56 -27.75
N ALA A 166 23.45 -8.12 -26.69
CA ALA A 166 22.32 -7.54 -26.00
C ALA A 166 22.74 -6.29 -25.21
N THR A 167 21.77 -5.43 -24.88
CA THR A 167 22.00 -4.36 -23.91
C THR A 167 22.06 -4.91 -22.47
N ALA A 168 22.64 -4.15 -21.55
CA ALA A 168 22.64 -4.49 -20.12
C ALA A 168 21.20 -4.62 -19.57
N VAL A 169 20.29 -3.73 -20.00
CA VAL A 169 18.88 -3.75 -19.62
C VAL A 169 18.20 -5.05 -20.05
N GLU A 170 18.34 -5.47 -21.31
CA GLU A 170 17.74 -6.72 -21.79
C GLU A 170 18.29 -7.94 -21.05
N THR A 171 19.60 -7.94 -20.82
CA THR A 171 20.29 -9.05 -20.15
C THR A 171 19.80 -9.23 -18.72
N LEU A 172 19.80 -8.14 -17.95
CA LEU A 172 19.34 -8.15 -16.56
C LEU A 172 17.83 -8.31 -16.44
N GLN A 173 17.04 -7.75 -17.35
CA GLN A 173 15.59 -7.99 -17.37
C GLN A 173 15.30 -9.48 -17.52
N GLY A 174 16.03 -10.21 -18.36
CA GLY A 174 15.92 -11.65 -18.48
C GLY A 174 16.14 -12.37 -17.14
N GLN A 175 17.15 -11.95 -16.37
CA GLN A 175 17.46 -12.55 -15.06
C GLN A 175 16.47 -12.14 -13.96
N PHE A 176 16.02 -10.89 -13.99
CA PHE A 176 15.13 -10.31 -12.98
C PHE A 176 13.65 -10.51 -13.29
N SER A 177 13.31 -11.08 -14.45
CA SER A 177 11.94 -11.43 -14.83
C SER A 177 11.27 -12.36 -13.81
N GLY A 178 12.05 -13.25 -13.18
CA GLY A 178 11.61 -14.11 -12.09
C GLY A 178 11.01 -13.33 -10.91
N TYR A 179 11.51 -12.13 -10.65
CA TYR A 179 11.05 -11.26 -9.57
C TYR A 179 9.90 -10.34 -9.99
N GLY A 180 9.27 -10.56 -11.14
CA GLY A 180 8.20 -9.69 -11.67
C GLY A 180 8.72 -8.34 -12.20
N SER A 181 10.00 -8.25 -12.54
CA SER A 181 10.61 -7.03 -13.08
C SER A 181 10.28 -6.80 -14.56
N THR A 182 10.28 -5.52 -14.96
CA THR A 182 10.12 -5.07 -16.35
C THR A 182 11.39 -4.36 -16.81
N SER A 183 11.59 -4.20 -18.12
CA SER A 183 12.73 -3.46 -18.67
C SER A 183 12.82 -2.03 -18.10
N ASN A 184 11.67 -1.39 -17.84
CA ASN A 184 11.62 -0.05 -17.27
C ASN A 184 12.14 0.01 -15.83
N VAL A 185 11.88 -1.01 -15.01
CA VAL A 185 12.41 -1.11 -13.64
C VAL A 185 13.93 -1.27 -13.69
N VAL A 186 14.43 -2.16 -14.56
CA VAL A 186 15.88 -2.38 -14.72
C VAL A 186 16.58 -1.14 -15.25
N ALA A 187 16.01 -0.47 -16.26
CA ALA A 187 16.56 0.75 -16.82
C ALA A 187 16.70 1.84 -15.75
N ARG A 188 15.64 2.13 -14.97
CA ARG A 188 15.71 3.13 -13.89
C ARG A 188 16.76 2.79 -12.84
N ALA A 189 16.90 1.52 -12.48
CA ALA A 189 17.93 1.09 -11.53
C ALA A 189 19.36 1.33 -12.07
N LEU A 190 19.60 1.01 -13.34
CA LEU A 190 20.91 1.24 -13.98
C LEU A 190 21.20 2.74 -14.21
N ASP A 191 20.22 3.50 -14.68
CA ASP A 191 20.33 4.94 -14.94
C ASP A 191 20.73 5.69 -13.66
N ARG A 192 20.19 5.28 -12.51
CA ARG A 192 20.53 5.85 -11.19
C ARG A 192 21.99 5.64 -10.80
N LEU A 193 22.58 4.52 -11.21
CA LEU A 193 23.97 4.18 -10.89
C LEU A 193 24.97 4.83 -11.86
N GLY A 194 24.53 5.18 -13.08
CA GLY A 194 25.37 5.82 -14.09
C GLY A 194 26.60 4.99 -14.48
N ILE A 195 26.49 3.65 -14.43
CA ILE A 195 27.57 2.73 -14.77
C ILE A 195 27.89 2.88 -16.26
N LYS A 196 29.17 3.12 -16.57
CA LYS A 196 29.63 3.32 -17.96
C LYS A 196 30.34 2.09 -18.51
N GLU A 197 30.88 1.29 -17.60
CA GLU A 197 31.56 0.05 -17.87
C GLU A 197 30.59 -0.93 -18.53
N PRO A 198 30.99 -1.62 -19.60
CA PRO A 198 30.15 -2.61 -20.25
C PRO A 198 29.93 -3.82 -19.33
N LEU A 199 28.81 -4.52 -19.49
CA LEU A 199 28.35 -5.54 -18.54
C LEU A 199 29.36 -6.68 -18.35
N GLU A 200 30.09 -7.03 -19.40
CA GLU A 200 31.11 -8.06 -19.40
C GLU A 200 32.31 -7.79 -18.48
N ASP A 201 32.56 -6.51 -18.19
CA ASP A 201 33.68 -6.04 -17.37
C ASP A 201 33.27 -5.78 -15.92
N TRP A 202 31.99 -6.00 -15.56
CA TRP A 202 31.53 -5.78 -14.19
C TRP A 202 32.14 -6.80 -13.23
N ASP A 203 32.74 -6.26 -12.18
CA ASP A 203 33.23 -7.02 -11.03
C ASP A 203 32.11 -7.26 -9.99
N ALA A 204 32.47 -7.98 -8.91
CA ALA A 204 31.52 -8.32 -7.87
C ALA A 204 30.94 -7.07 -7.17
N GLU A 205 31.72 -6.00 -7.00
CA GLU A 205 31.27 -4.76 -6.38
C GLU A 205 30.24 -4.04 -7.25
N THR A 206 30.48 -3.97 -8.56
CA THR A 206 29.54 -3.39 -9.52
C THR A 206 28.24 -4.17 -9.54
N ILE A 207 28.30 -5.50 -9.54
CA ILE A 207 27.12 -6.36 -9.44
C ILE A 207 26.36 -6.10 -8.15
N ASP A 208 27.06 -5.93 -7.02
CA ASP A 208 26.44 -5.65 -5.72
C ASP A 208 25.71 -4.32 -5.75
N ARG A 209 26.30 -3.27 -6.34
CA ARG A 209 25.64 -1.98 -6.54
C ARG A 209 24.38 -2.10 -7.40
N VAL A 210 24.46 -2.85 -8.51
CA VAL A 210 23.32 -3.11 -9.41
C VAL A 210 22.19 -3.85 -8.69
N VAL A 211 22.50 -4.90 -7.93
CA VAL A 211 21.50 -5.66 -7.19
C VAL A 211 20.84 -4.81 -6.10
N ASN A 212 21.61 -3.99 -5.38
CA ASN A 212 21.06 -3.08 -4.39
C ASN A 212 20.09 -2.06 -5.04
N ALA A 213 20.51 -1.39 -6.11
CA ALA A 213 19.66 -0.42 -6.81
C ALA A 213 18.41 -1.08 -7.42
N PHE A 214 18.56 -2.27 -7.99
CA PHE A 214 17.43 -3.04 -8.49
C PHE A 214 16.45 -3.40 -7.37
N THR A 215 16.95 -3.81 -6.20
CA THR A 215 16.12 -4.16 -5.05
C THR A 215 15.31 -2.95 -4.56
N ASP A 216 15.94 -1.79 -4.48
CA ASP A 216 15.27 -0.53 -4.06
C ASP A 216 14.17 -0.11 -5.04
N GLU A 217 14.42 -0.31 -6.34
CA GLU A 217 13.47 0.04 -7.40
C GLU A 217 12.32 -0.98 -7.49
N LYS A 218 12.60 -2.27 -7.29
CA LYS A 218 11.61 -3.34 -7.42
C LYS A 218 10.76 -3.53 -6.16
N PHE A 219 11.32 -3.29 -4.98
CA PHE A 219 10.67 -3.51 -3.70
C PHE A 219 10.67 -2.21 -2.86
N PRO A 220 10.01 -1.15 -3.36
CA PRO A 220 9.77 0.02 -2.54
C PRO A 220 9.08 -0.39 -1.24
N THR A 221 9.64 0.01 -0.09
CA THR A 221 9.24 -0.49 1.21
C THR A 221 8.84 0.65 2.15
N VAL A 222 7.66 0.55 2.73
CA VAL A 222 7.21 1.37 3.85
C VAL A 222 7.55 0.65 5.15
N ILE A 223 8.22 1.33 6.06
CA ILE A 223 8.54 0.85 7.40
C ILE A 223 7.40 1.27 8.33
N ALA A 224 6.54 0.33 8.68
CA ALA A 224 5.48 0.51 9.68
C ALA A 224 6.05 0.20 11.07
N LEU A 225 6.47 1.24 11.79
CA LEU A 225 6.90 1.16 13.18
C LEU A 225 5.67 0.97 14.07
N ASN A 226 5.32 -0.29 14.32
CA ASN A 226 4.14 -0.69 15.06
C ASN A 226 4.40 -0.73 16.57
N LYS A 227 3.33 -0.77 17.37
CA LYS A 227 3.34 -0.76 18.84
C LYS A 227 3.85 0.55 19.45
N ILE A 228 3.53 1.68 18.81
CA ILE A 228 3.84 3.01 19.36
C ILE A 228 3.09 3.34 20.66
N ASP A 229 2.06 2.56 20.99
CA ASP A 229 1.38 2.56 22.28
C ASP A 229 2.25 2.02 23.44
N HIS A 230 3.43 1.48 23.15
CA HIS A 230 4.35 1.01 24.18
C HIS A 230 5.30 2.14 24.66
N PRO A 231 5.51 2.32 25.98
CA PRO A 231 6.39 3.38 26.50
C PRO A 231 7.83 3.34 25.97
N ASP A 232 8.37 2.15 25.72
CA ASP A 232 9.74 1.98 25.20
C ASP A 232 9.91 2.32 23.71
N ALA A 233 8.82 2.59 22.98
CA ALA A 233 8.88 2.80 21.53
C ALA A 233 9.68 4.05 21.15
N ASP A 234 9.62 5.11 21.95
CA ASP A 234 10.16 6.43 21.62
C ASP A 234 11.64 6.44 21.30
N LYS A 235 12.42 5.73 22.13
CA LYS A 235 13.87 5.65 21.96
C LYS A 235 14.22 4.98 20.64
N ASN A 236 13.50 3.92 20.28
CA ASN A 236 13.72 3.17 19.06
C ASN A 236 13.25 3.96 17.84
N ILE A 237 12.09 4.61 17.92
CA ILE A 237 11.57 5.50 16.86
C ILE A 237 12.58 6.60 16.57
N ALA A 238 13.05 7.32 17.59
CA ALA A 238 14.01 8.40 17.43
C ALA A 238 15.35 7.93 16.85
N LYS A 239 15.77 6.70 17.18
CA LYS A 239 16.96 6.08 16.58
C LYS A 239 16.73 5.77 15.09
N ILE A 240 15.64 5.07 14.77
CA ILE A 240 15.32 4.65 13.39
C ILE A 240 15.08 5.85 12.48
N ALA A 241 14.39 6.89 12.95
CA ALA A 241 14.13 8.11 12.20
C ALA A 241 15.40 8.86 11.78
N LYS A 242 16.53 8.67 12.48
CA LYS A 242 17.84 9.24 12.10
C LYS A 242 18.55 8.45 10.99
N MET A 243 18.15 7.21 10.77
CA MET A 243 18.84 6.27 9.87
C MET A 243 18.05 6.00 8.58
N GLN A 244 16.75 6.30 8.56
CA GLN A 244 15.84 5.97 7.48
C GLN A 244 15.26 7.24 6.86
N ASP A 245 14.84 7.17 5.60
CA ASP A 245 14.14 8.28 4.93
C ASP A 245 12.79 8.51 5.64
N PRO A 246 12.51 9.72 6.15
CA PRO A 246 11.23 10.04 6.78
C PRO A 246 10.01 9.72 5.90
N ASN A 247 10.15 9.79 4.58
CA ASN A 247 9.08 9.48 3.64
C ASN A 247 8.80 7.98 3.51
N THR A 248 9.58 7.11 4.16
CA THR A 248 9.36 5.66 4.17
C THR A 248 8.82 5.17 5.50
N ILE A 249 8.80 6.01 6.54
CA ILE A 249 8.42 5.62 7.90
C ILE A 249 6.97 6.00 8.18
N VAL A 250 6.23 5.08 8.78
CA VAL A 250 4.92 5.36 9.39
C VAL A 250 4.91 4.81 10.81
N LEU A 251 4.56 5.66 11.77
CA LEU A 251 4.33 5.28 13.15
C LEU A 251 2.91 4.72 13.26
N CYS A 252 2.72 3.53 13.82
CA CYS A 252 1.38 2.98 13.97
C CYS A 252 1.15 2.15 15.25
N SER A 253 -0.13 2.04 15.64
CA SER A 253 -0.59 1.10 16.67
C SER A 253 -1.78 0.31 16.11
N ALA A 254 -1.47 -0.86 15.55
CA ALA A 254 -2.50 -1.75 15.00
C ALA A 254 -3.49 -2.25 16.07
N ILE A 255 -3.02 -2.44 17.30
CA ILE A 255 -3.87 -2.90 18.41
C ILE A 255 -4.87 -1.80 18.85
N SER A 256 -4.42 -0.54 18.85
CA SER A 256 -5.28 0.62 19.14
C SER A 256 -6.36 0.76 18.08
N GLU A 257 -6.00 0.63 16.79
CA GLU A 257 -6.95 0.71 15.68
C GLU A 257 -8.03 -0.38 15.77
N ILE A 258 -7.67 -1.64 16.02
CA ILE A 258 -8.64 -2.72 16.20
C ILE A 258 -9.59 -2.43 17.37
N PHE A 259 -9.06 -1.94 18.48
CA PHE A 259 -9.86 -1.63 19.66
C PHE A 259 -10.87 -0.51 19.37
N LEU A 260 -10.44 0.60 18.77
CA LEU A 260 -11.31 1.71 18.40
C LEU A 260 -12.39 1.28 17.41
N ARG A 261 -12.03 0.56 16.34
CA ARG A 261 -13.00 0.03 15.38
C ARG A 261 -14.04 -0.86 16.04
N LYS A 262 -13.62 -1.75 16.93
CA LYS A 262 -14.52 -2.63 17.66
C LYS A 262 -15.50 -1.83 18.53
N MET A 263 -15.01 -0.84 19.27
CA MET A 263 -15.86 0.01 20.12
C MET A 263 -16.86 0.83 19.30
N ALA A 264 -16.41 1.39 18.17
CA ALA A 264 -17.26 2.13 17.25
C ALA A 264 -18.36 1.26 16.65
N LYS A 265 -18.00 0.07 16.15
CA LYS A 265 -18.94 -0.90 15.58
C LYS A 265 -19.99 -1.38 16.59
N GLN A 266 -19.63 -1.43 17.87
CA GLN A 266 -20.54 -1.82 18.95
C GLN A 266 -21.41 -0.65 19.46
N GLY A 267 -21.16 0.57 18.98
CA GLY A 267 -21.89 1.79 19.32
C GLY A 267 -21.48 2.39 20.67
N TYR A 268 -20.25 2.19 21.12
CA TYR A 268 -19.73 2.78 22.37
C TYR A 268 -19.01 4.11 22.15
N ILE A 269 -18.44 4.32 20.97
CA ILE A 269 -17.72 5.54 20.61
C ILE A 269 -18.10 5.98 19.20
N LYS A 270 -17.90 7.26 18.92
CA LYS A 270 -17.85 7.81 17.58
C LYS A 270 -16.38 7.92 17.16
N TYR A 271 -16.00 7.14 16.15
CA TYR A 271 -14.65 7.11 15.60
C TYR A 271 -14.71 6.92 14.09
N THR A 272 -13.87 7.65 13.38
CA THR A 272 -13.63 7.48 11.94
C THR A 272 -12.18 7.09 11.72
N GLU A 273 -11.93 6.14 10.83
CA GLU A 273 -10.59 5.59 10.58
C GLU A 273 -9.60 6.68 10.19
N GLY A 274 -8.43 6.68 10.85
CA GLY A 274 -7.38 7.68 10.62
C GLY A 274 -7.66 9.06 11.21
N SER A 275 -8.76 9.22 11.94
CA SER A 275 -9.06 10.42 12.73
C SER A 275 -8.18 10.50 13.98
N GLU A 276 -7.85 11.72 14.40
CA GLU A 276 -7.31 11.99 15.74
C GLU A 276 -8.39 12.00 16.82
N PHE A 277 -9.66 12.14 16.42
CA PHE A 277 -10.80 12.30 17.31
C PHE A 277 -11.50 10.98 17.58
N VAL A 278 -11.77 10.74 18.87
CA VAL A 278 -12.62 9.68 19.40
C VAL A 278 -13.54 10.34 20.43
N ASP A 279 -14.84 10.36 20.16
CA ASP A 279 -15.82 10.90 21.08
C ASP A 279 -16.59 9.76 21.78
N THR A 280 -16.67 9.84 23.10
CA THR A 280 -17.56 9.01 23.92
C THR A 280 -18.95 9.63 24.01
N ARG A 281 -19.90 8.91 24.61
CA ARG A 281 -21.23 9.45 24.93
C ARG A 281 -21.14 10.74 25.77
N GLU A 282 -20.27 10.76 26.77
CA GLU A 282 -20.07 11.89 27.68
C GLU A 282 -19.50 13.09 26.92
N ASP A 283 -18.45 12.88 26.12
CA ASP A 283 -17.86 13.91 25.26
C ASP A 283 -18.92 14.59 24.35
N LEU A 284 -19.79 13.80 23.73
CA LEU A 284 -20.85 14.33 22.85
C LEU A 284 -21.91 15.12 23.61
N ILE A 285 -22.25 14.73 24.84
CA ILE A 285 -23.18 15.48 25.70
C ILE A 285 -22.57 16.84 26.07
N GLU A 286 -21.29 16.86 26.44
CA GLU A 286 -20.56 18.10 26.73
C GLU A 286 -20.45 19.02 25.50
N GLN A 287 -20.35 18.44 24.30
CA GLN A 287 -20.39 19.15 23.02
C GLN A 287 -21.80 19.63 22.61
N GLY A 288 -22.83 19.33 23.40
CA GLY A 288 -24.20 19.82 23.20
C GLY A 288 -25.17 18.85 22.52
N ASP A 289 -24.82 17.58 22.32
CA ASP A 289 -25.76 16.54 21.90
C ASP A 289 -26.38 15.85 23.13
N PRO A 290 -27.62 16.17 23.54
CA PRO A 290 -28.24 15.61 24.75
C PRO A 290 -28.46 14.09 24.67
N THR A 291 -28.39 13.49 23.47
CA THR A 291 -28.50 12.04 23.28
C THR A 291 -27.16 11.31 23.43
N GLY A 292 -26.05 12.06 23.48
CA GLY A 292 -24.69 11.54 23.44
C GLY A 292 -24.42 10.72 22.16
N GLY A 293 -24.92 11.19 21.01
CA GLY A 293 -24.83 10.49 19.74
C GLY A 293 -25.58 9.16 19.66
N ASN A 294 -26.51 8.91 20.60
CA ASN A 294 -27.11 7.58 20.83
C ASN A 294 -26.09 6.47 21.11
N LEU A 295 -24.92 6.84 21.62
CA LEU A 295 -23.89 5.89 22.03
C LEU A 295 -24.28 5.20 23.34
N LYS A 296 -23.84 3.95 23.50
CA LYS A 296 -23.94 3.19 24.73
C LYS A 296 -22.97 3.72 25.78
N GLU A 297 -23.32 3.55 27.05
CA GLU A 297 -22.41 3.84 28.15
C GLU A 297 -21.23 2.87 28.16
N LEU A 298 -20.05 3.40 28.45
CA LEU A 298 -18.81 2.65 28.63
C LEU A 298 -18.68 2.20 30.08
N ASP A 299 -18.25 0.96 30.29
CA ASP A 299 -17.74 0.54 31.60
C ASP A 299 -16.43 1.28 31.93
N GLU A 300 -16.09 1.31 33.23
CA GLU A 300 -14.91 2.03 33.73
C GLU A 300 -13.60 1.53 33.10
N LYS A 301 -13.50 0.22 32.85
CA LYS A 301 -12.30 -0.39 32.25
C LYS A 301 -12.07 0.10 30.82
N ASN A 302 -13.11 0.10 30.00
CA ASN A 302 -13.03 0.52 28.61
C ASN A 302 -12.89 2.05 28.50
N ARG A 303 -13.51 2.81 29.40
CA ARG A 303 -13.29 4.25 29.54
C ARG A 303 -11.82 4.57 29.79
N ASN A 304 -11.24 3.99 30.84
CA ASN A 304 -9.82 4.19 31.16
C ASN A 304 -8.90 3.76 30.01
N ARG A 305 -9.26 2.70 29.28
CA ARG A 305 -8.52 2.25 28.11
C ARG A 305 -8.59 3.24 26.94
N ILE A 306 -9.75 3.86 26.70
CA ILE A 306 -9.92 4.87 25.66
C ILE A 306 -9.10 6.12 26.02
N GLU A 307 -9.17 6.60 27.25
CA GLU A 307 -8.42 7.78 27.70
C GLU A 307 -6.91 7.56 27.60
N ASN A 308 -6.40 6.43 28.08
CA ASN A 308 -4.98 6.07 27.92
C ASN A 308 -4.56 6.01 26.44
N LEU A 309 -5.43 5.51 25.57
CA LEU A 309 -5.16 5.44 24.13
C LEU A 309 -5.15 6.85 23.51
N LYS A 310 -6.09 7.73 23.87
CA LYS A 310 -6.10 9.13 23.43
C LYS A 310 -4.76 9.80 23.76
N ASP A 311 -4.29 9.66 25.00
CA ASP A 311 -3.04 10.27 25.45
C ASP A 311 -1.79 9.65 24.80
N MET A 312 -1.67 8.33 24.84
CA MET A 312 -0.46 7.65 24.39
C MET A 312 -0.32 7.60 22.88
N VAL A 313 -1.44 7.65 22.15
CA VAL A 313 -1.47 7.43 20.70
C VAL A 313 -2.02 8.64 19.95
N LEU A 314 -3.28 9.01 20.17
CA LEU A 314 -3.97 9.96 19.29
C LEU A 314 -3.46 11.39 19.45
N TYR A 315 -3.39 11.93 20.65
CA TYR A 315 -2.86 13.27 20.90
C TYR A 315 -1.38 13.38 20.55
N ARG A 316 -0.65 12.29 20.72
CA ARG A 316 0.79 12.26 20.50
C ARG A 316 1.18 12.14 19.03
N PHE A 317 0.46 11.32 18.26
CA PHE A 317 0.82 10.96 16.88
C PHE A 317 -0.23 11.39 15.84
N GLY A 318 -1.34 12.00 16.27
CA GLY A 318 -2.43 12.49 15.42
C GLY A 318 -3.34 11.40 14.84
N SER A 319 -3.04 10.12 15.05
CA SER A 319 -3.88 8.98 14.65
C SER A 319 -3.27 7.67 15.16
N THR A 320 -3.94 6.55 14.90
CA THR A 320 -3.35 5.21 15.08
C THR A 320 -2.31 4.87 14.01
N GLY A 321 -2.17 5.67 12.94
CA GLY A 321 -1.19 5.48 11.87
C GLY A 321 -1.47 4.35 10.88
N VAL A 322 -2.41 3.45 11.17
CA VAL A 322 -2.68 2.26 10.33
C VAL A 322 -3.12 2.66 8.92
N VAL A 323 -4.04 3.61 8.79
CA VAL A 323 -4.51 4.11 7.50
C VAL A 323 -3.36 4.77 6.72
N GLN A 324 -2.47 5.45 7.42
CA GLN A 324 -1.30 6.13 6.86
C GLN A 324 -0.29 5.13 6.31
N VAL A 325 -0.18 3.91 6.87
CA VAL A 325 0.71 2.87 6.33
C VAL A 325 0.33 2.54 4.89
N LEU A 326 -0.96 2.29 4.63
CA LEU A 326 -1.46 1.96 3.31
C LEU A 326 -1.43 3.15 2.36
N SER A 327 -1.74 4.35 2.89
CA SER A 327 -1.66 5.60 2.13
C SER A 327 -0.24 5.87 1.66
N LYS A 328 0.76 5.67 2.53
CA LYS A 328 2.17 5.86 2.20
C LYS A 328 2.65 4.85 1.16
N ALA A 329 2.21 3.59 1.26
CA ALA A 329 2.54 2.58 0.26
C ALA A 329 1.95 2.93 -1.12
N ALA A 330 0.72 3.45 -1.16
CA ALA A 330 0.10 3.94 -2.39
C ALA A 330 0.83 5.17 -2.97
N GLU A 331 1.27 6.10 -2.13
CA GLU A 331 2.06 7.27 -2.54
C GLU A 331 3.41 6.87 -3.17
N ILE A 332 4.15 5.95 -2.55
CA ILE A 332 5.43 5.47 -3.08
C ILE A 332 5.24 4.73 -4.41
N LEU A 333 4.15 3.96 -4.54
CA LEU A 333 3.75 3.35 -5.80
C LEU A 333 3.26 4.35 -6.86
N GLY A 334 3.05 5.61 -6.46
CA GLY A 334 2.51 6.66 -7.31
C GLY A 334 1.09 6.33 -7.79
N LEU A 335 0.24 5.74 -6.94
CA LEU A 335 -1.11 5.37 -7.34
C LEU A 335 -1.99 6.61 -7.52
N VAL A 336 -2.72 6.66 -8.63
CA VAL A 336 -3.64 7.74 -9.00
C VAL A 336 -5.04 7.15 -9.15
N PRO A 337 -6.06 7.69 -8.45
CA PRO A 337 -7.44 7.24 -8.62
C PRO A 337 -8.04 7.76 -9.93
N VAL A 338 -8.78 6.87 -10.60
CA VAL A 338 -9.62 7.18 -11.77
C VAL A 338 -11.05 6.83 -11.45
N PHE A 339 -11.94 7.78 -11.69
CA PHE A 339 -13.38 7.70 -11.45
C PHE A 339 -14.12 7.58 -12.79
N PRO A 340 -14.35 6.36 -13.29
CA PRO A 340 -15.13 6.19 -14.51
C PRO A 340 -16.60 6.55 -14.27
N VAL A 341 -17.15 7.36 -15.17
CA VAL A 341 -18.55 7.82 -15.17
C VAL A 341 -19.17 7.66 -16.55
N ARG A 342 -20.49 7.55 -16.64
CA ARG A 342 -21.19 7.54 -17.92
C ARG A 342 -21.46 8.95 -18.45
N ASN A 343 -21.69 9.90 -17.55
CA ASN A 343 -21.91 11.30 -17.87
C ASN A 343 -20.93 12.15 -17.04
N THR A 344 -20.12 12.97 -17.71
CA THR A 344 -19.06 13.77 -17.07
C THR A 344 -19.53 15.12 -16.54
N THR A 345 -20.81 15.46 -16.74
CA THR A 345 -21.46 16.65 -16.17
C THR A 345 -22.25 16.28 -14.91
N SER A 346 -23.01 15.17 -14.96
CA SER A 346 -23.82 14.72 -13.82
C SER A 346 -23.15 13.65 -12.95
N PHE A 347 -21.99 13.13 -13.38
CA PHE A 347 -21.17 12.11 -12.72
C PHE A 347 -21.86 10.76 -12.45
N THR A 348 -22.97 10.49 -13.12
CA THR A 348 -23.74 9.25 -12.94
C THR A 348 -23.09 8.07 -13.67
N SER A 349 -23.26 6.87 -13.10
CA SER A 349 -22.65 5.63 -13.62
C SER A 349 -23.66 4.61 -14.16
N GLY A 350 -24.98 4.89 -14.10
CA GLY A 350 -26.06 3.93 -14.38
C GLY A 350 -27.00 4.28 -15.55
N ALA A 351 -28.16 3.59 -15.63
CA ALA A 351 -29.27 3.97 -16.51
C ALA A 351 -29.80 5.37 -16.14
N ALA A 352 -30.56 5.99 -17.05
CA ALA A 352 -30.95 7.41 -17.04
C ALA A 352 -31.60 7.95 -15.75
N GLU A 353 -32.03 7.08 -14.82
CA GLU A 353 -32.68 7.44 -13.54
C GLU A 353 -31.79 7.29 -12.28
N SER A 354 -30.54 6.82 -12.43
CA SER A 354 -29.64 6.68 -11.26
C SER A 354 -29.19 8.05 -10.75
N LYS A 355 -29.80 8.53 -9.65
CA LYS A 355 -29.35 9.75 -8.93
C LYS A 355 -27.94 9.64 -8.34
N PHE A 356 -27.41 8.43 -8.20
CA PHE A 356 -26.13 8.16 -7.58
C PHE A 356 -24.94 8.41 -8.51
N VAL A 357 -23.85 8.94 -7.94
CA VAL A 357 -22.64 9.36 -8.65
C VAL A 357 -21.41 8.61 -8.17
N PHE A 358 -20.34 8.65 -8.99
CA PHE A 358 -19.03 8.10 -8.68
C PHE A 358 -19.10 6.65 -8.16
N ARG A 359 -19.81 5.77 -8.86
CA ARG A 359 -20.00 4.39 -8.36
C ARG A 359 -18.71 3.59 -8.36
N ASP A 360 -17.82 3.85 -9.30
CA ASP A 360 -16.57 3.10 -9.48
C ASP A 360 -15.35 3.98 -9.28
N CYS A 361 -14.27 3.38 -8.83
CA CYS A 361 -12.95 4.00 -8.71
C CYS A 361 -11.90 2.91 -8.90
N VAL A 362 -10.94 3.14 -9.79
CA VAL A 362 -9.82 2.24 -10.04
C VAL A 362 -8.51 2.97 -9.79
N LEU A 363 -7.47 2.24 -9.38
CA LEU A 363 -6.14 2.81 -9.16
C LEU A 363 -5.24 2.52 -10.38
N VAL A 364 -4.56 3.53 -10.89
CA VAL A 364 -3.54 3.41 -11.94
C VAL A 364 -2.20 3.94 -11.44
N LYS A 365 -1.09 3.65 -12.12
CA LYS A 365 0.23 4.18 -11.73
C LYS A 365 0.41 5.59 -12.30
N LYS A 366 1.22 6.41 -11.64
CA LYS A 366 1.59 7.74 -12.12
C LYS A 366 2.25 7.61 -13.50
N GLY A 367 1.84 8.47 -14.44
CA GLY A 367 2.29 8.41 -15.83
C GLY A 367 1.45 7.48 -16.72
N THR A 368 0.43 6.81 -16.18
CA THR A 368 -0.56 6.10 -17.00
C THR A 368 -1.31 7.08 -17.90
N THR A 369 -1.46 6.72 -19.17
CA THR A 369 -2.23 7.52 -20.13
C THR A 369 -3.73 7.26 -20.01
N VAL A 370 -4.53 8.16 -20.55
CA VAL A 370 -5.99 8.04 -20.57
C VAL A 370 -6.44 6.80 -21.36
N GLY A 371 -5.75 6.46 -22.45
CA GLY A 371 -6.02 5.23 -23.22
C GLY A 371 -5.70 3.95 -22.44
N GLU A 372 -4.59 3.95 -21.68
CA GLU A 372 -4.25 2.82 -20.80
C GLU A 372 -5.26 2.65 -19.65
N ALA A 373 -5.69 3.76 -19.05
CA ALA A 373 -6.75 3.75 -18.04
C ALA A 373 -8.07 3.23 -18.62
N ALA A 374 -8.40 3.62 -19.86
CA ALA A 374 -9.58 3.13 -20.56
C ALA A 374 -9.52 1.62 -20.80
N ARG A 375 -8.38 1.09 -21.24
CA ARG A 375 -8.14 -0.36 -21.39
C ARG A 375 -8.27 -1.10 -20.05
N LYS A 376 -7.82 -0.50 -18.95
CA LYS A 376 -8.00 -1.07 -17.61
C LYS A 376 -9.48 -1.20 -17.22
N VAL A 377 -10.29 -0.17 -17.52
CA VAL A 377 -11.71 -0.13 -17.14
C VAL A 377 -12.60 -0.92 -18.09
N MET A 378 -12.34 -0.83 -19.39
CA MET A 378 -13.22 -1.35 -20.45
C MET A 378 -12.71 -2.67 -21.08
N GLY A 379 -11.51 -3.12 -20.72
CA GLY A 379 -10.87 -4.26 -21.37
C GLY A 379 -10.52 -3.95 -22.83
N ASP A 380 -10.82 -4.90 -23.72
CA ASP A 380 -10.54 -4.80 -25.16
C ASP A 380 -11.68 -4.15 -25.97
N ALA A 381 -12.66 -3.53 -25.29
CA ALA A 381 -13.78 -2.86 -25.97
C ALA A 381 -13.28 -1.68 -26.83
N PRO A 382 -13.76 -1.52 -28.07
CA PRO A 382 -13.34 -0.44 -28.94
C PRO A 382 -13.83 0.91 -28.39
N ILE A 383 -12.92 1.86 -28.24
CA ILE A 383 -13.23 3.21 -27.74
C ILE A 383 -13.36 4.14 -28.94
N ALA A 384 -14.51 4.79 -29.10
CA ALA A 384 -14.70 5.82 -30.12
C ALA A 384 -14.05 7.15 -29.69
N TYR A 385 -14.23 7.52 -28.42
CA TYR A 385 -13.62 8.71 -27.83
C TYR A 385 -13.78 8.72 -26.31
N ILE A 386 -13.05 9.65 -25.67
CA ILE A 386 -13.01 9.80 -24.22
C ILE A 386 -13.39 11.24 -23.86
N GLU A 387 -14.22 11.38 -22.83
CA GLU A 387 -14.62 12.66 -22.26
C GLU A 387 -14.09 12.80 -20.83
N GLY A 388 -13.56 13.97 -20.50
CA GLY A 388 -13.24 14.38 -19.14
C GLY A 388 -14.41 15.12 -18.48
N ALA A 389 -14.24 15.49 -17.20
CA ALA A 389 -15.18 16.33 -16.46
C ALA A 389 -15.61 17.56 -17.28
N GLY A 390 -16.91 17.87 -17.28
CA GLY A 390 -17.47 18.97 -18.07
C GLY A 390 -17.64 18.69 -19.57
N GLY A 391 -17.46 17.44 -20.02
CA GLY A 391 -17.72 17.04 -21.42
C GLY A 391 -16.59 17.35 -22.39
N GLN A 392 -15.42 17.76 -21.90
CA GLN A 392 -14.26 18.05 -22.74
C GLN A 392 -13.71 16.77 -23.37
N ARG A 393 -13.34 16.81 -24.66
CA ARG A 393 -12.62 15.70 -25.31
C ARG A 393 -11.20 15.60 -24.80
N VAL A 394 -10.80 14.37 -24.46
CA VAL A 394 -9.47 14.05 -23.94
C VAL A 394 -8.81 13.05 -24.89
N ALA A 395 -7.58 13.36 -25.30
CA ALA A 395 -6.80 12.47 -26.14
C ALA A 395 -6.25 11.28 -25.33
N GLU A 396 -6.04 10.14 -25.99
CA GLU A 396 -5.63 8.89 -25.33
C GLU A 396 -4.20 8.94 -24.77
N ASP A 397 -3.35 9.79 -25.33
CA ASP A 397 -1.95 10.00 -24.93
C ASP A 397 -1.80 10.96 -23.74
N HIS A 398 -2.85 11.69 -23.38
CA HIS A 398 -2.84 12.54 -22.19
C HIS A 398 -2.65 11.71 -20.93
N LEU A 399 -1.91 12.26 -19.96
CA LEU A 399 -1.69 11.61 -18.68
C LEU A 399 -2.88 11.79 -17.73
N VAL A 400 -3.10 10.77 -16.92
CA VAL A 400 -4.04 10.78 -15.79
C VAL A 400 -3.36 11.36 -14.57
N THR A 401 -3.97 12.39 -13.96
CA THR A 401 -3.51 13.00 -12.70
C THR A 401 -4.72 13.42 -11.86
N VAL A 402 -4.61 13.43 -10.53
CA VAL A 402 -5.68 13.96 -9.69
C VAL A 402 -5.93 15.42 -10.05
N GLY A 403 -7.19 15.79 -10.28
CA GLY A 403 -7.56 17.13 -10.77
C GLY A 403 -7.69 17.25 -12.28
N LYS A 404 -7.08 16.34 -13.03
CA LYS A 404 -6.98 16.45 -14.49
C LYS A 404 -6.95 15.05 -15.13
N ASN A 405 -8.01 14.74 -15.85
CA ASN A 405 -8.24 13.45 -16.51
C ASN A 405 -8.39 12.27 -15.52
N ASP A 406 -8.77 12.53 -14.28
CA ASP A 406 -9.10 11.52 -13.26
C ASP A 406 -10.59 11.18 -13.20
N ILE A 407 -11.45 11.97 -13.83
CA ILE A 407 -12.88 11.67 -14.05
C ILE A 407 -13.07 11.49 -15.55
N LEU A 408 -13.39 10.26 -15.98
CA LEU A 408 -13.39 9.88 -17.38
C LEU A 408 -14.68 9.17 -17.77
N SER A 409 -15.19 9.45 -18.97
CA SER A 409 -16.23 8.65 -19.63
C SER A 409 -15.70 8.08 -20.92
N PHE A 410 -15.74 6.75 -21.03
CA PHE A 410 -15.30 6.01 -22.20
C PHE A 410 -16.51 5.70 -23.08
N LYS A 411 -16.57 6.28 -24.29
CA LYS A 411 -17.65 6.02 -25.24
C LYS A 411 -17.23 4.92 -26.18
N VAL A 412 -17.97 3.81 -26.14
CA VAL A 412 -17.69 2.63 -26.95
C VAL A 412 -18.07 2.90 -28.41
N GLY A 413 -17.17 2.56 -29.34
CA GLY A 413 -17.45 2.59 -30.77
C GLY A 413 -18.25 1.38 -31.23
N ARG A 414 -18.84 1.46 -32.44
CA ARG A 414 -19.32 0.24 -33.10
C ARG A 414 -18.10 -0.57 -33.53
N ALA A 415 -18.08 -1.85 -33.17
CA ALA A 415 -17.05 -2.80 -33.57
C ALA A 415 -17.01 -2.98 -35.09
#